data_AF-A0A7V8E7R0-F1
#
_entry.id   AF-A0A7V8E7R0-F1
#
_cell.length_a   1.000
_cell.length_b   1.000
_cell.length_c   1.000
_cell.angle_alpha   90.00
_cell.angle_beta   90.00
_cell.angle_gamma   90.00
#
_symmetry.space_group_name_H-M   'P 1'
#
loop_
_entity.id
_entity.type
_entity.pdbx_description
1 polymer ?
#
loop_
_entity_poly.entity_id
_entity_poly.type
_entity_poly.pdbx_seq_one_letter_code
_entity_poly.pdbx_strand_id
1 'polypeptide(L)'
;MQEGKGNLGASRYPDPVSAYKLRRIRHKSDEESLQQLRQLGYPAVGPLIPHLLEWIQDPNWPVCLQVTEFLASLGRPALPEIRKVLLGSDDIWKLSCLYLLRRMDPKFAMELRPEISRIASSPTPGEASEEVSEEARGLLLHLGGAEAP
;
A
#
# COMPACT_ATOMS: atom_id res chain seq x y z
N MET A 1 27.18 35.93 43.08
CA MET A 1 26.15 36.57 42.22
C MET A 1 25.87 35.55 41.12
N GLN A 2 24.81 34.74 41.25
CA GLN A 2 23.47 34.95 40.65
C GLN A 2 23.57 35.29 39.16
N GLU A 3 22.83 34.74 38.20
CA GLU A 3 21.72 33.78 38.02
C GLU A 3 21.75 33.50 36.49
N GLY A 4 21.45 32.31 35.94
CA GLY A 4 20.10 31.73 35.85
C GLY A 4 19.44 32.03 34.50
N LYS A 5 18.82 30.98 33.91
CA LYS A 5 17.91 30.94 32.74
C LYS A 5 18.62 30.85 31.38
N GLY A 6 18.46 29.83 30.54
CA GLY A 6 17.45 28.78 30.43
C GLY A 6 17.13 28.66 28.94
N ASN A 7 17.26 27.47 28.34
CA ASN A 7 16.37 27.16 27.22
C ASN A 7 16.02 25.67 27.21
N LEU A 8 14.74 25.45 27.47
CA LEU A 8 14.04 24.19 27.38
C LEU A 8 13.85 23.82 25.91
N GLY A 9 13.91 22.53 25.60
CA GLY A 9 13.20 21.95 24.46
C GLY A 9 13.99 21.85 23.15
N ALA A 10 15.11 21.14 23.13
CA ALA A 10 15.50 20.46 21.90
C ALA A 10 14.43 19.37 21.64
N SER A 11 13.52 19.66 20.71
CA SER A 11 12.50 18.72 20.25
C SER A 11 13.15 17.38 19.98
N ARG A 12 12.76 16.35 20.75
CA ARG A 12 13.29 14.98 20.69
C ARG A 12 12.86 14.24 19.41
N TYR A 13 12.28 14.96 18.46
CA TYR A 13 11.80 14.44 17.20
C TYR A 13 12.68 14.98 16.08
N PRO A 14 13.36 14.10 15.30
CA PRO A 14 14.08 14.54 14.12
C PRO A 14 13.11 15.21 13.15
N ASP A 15 13.61 16.21 12.44
CA ASP A 15 12.92 16.89 11.33
C ASP A 15 12.16 15.87 10.45
N PRO A 16 10.84 16.03 10.26
CA PRO A 16 10.02 15.08 9.52
C PRO A 16 10.62 14.76 8.15
N VAL A 17 11.14 15.78 7.43
CA VAL A 17 11.64 15.63 6.07
C VAL A 17 12.88 14.73 6.01
N SER A 18 13.81 14.87 6.96
CA SER A 18 14.96 13.98 7.09
C SER A 18 14.58 12.57 7.59
N ALA A 19 13.58 12.47 8.47
CA ALA A 19 13.09 11.18 8.97
C ALA A 19 12.45 10.31 7.88
N TYR A 20 11.75 10.92 6.90
CA TYR A 20 11.16 10.19 5.77
C TYR A 20 12.21 9.65 4.79
N LYS A 21 13.34 10.36 4.61
CA LYS A 21 14.41 9.94 3.69
C LYS A 21 15.16 8.70 4.17
N LEU A 22 15.24 8.52 5.49
CA LEU A 22 15.89 7.38 6.14
C LEU A 22 14.98 6.15 6.29
N ARG A 23 13.66 6.30 6.15
CA ARG A 23 12.67 5.25 6.42
C ARG A 23 11.93 4.82 5.16
N ARG A 24 12.69 4.40 4.15
CA ARG A 24 12.17 3.84 2.89
C ARG A 24 12.84 2.50 2.65
N ILE A 25 12.15 1.57 1.98
CA ILE A 25 12.78 0.37 1.43
C ILE A 25 13.80 0.82 0.39
N ARG A 26 15.05 0.33 0.50
CA ARG A 26 16.19 0.76 -0.33
C ARG A 26 16.56 -0.25 -1.41
N HIS A 27 16.27 -1.53 -1.21
CA HIS A 27 16.53 -2.60 -2.16
C HIS A 27 15.53 -3.76 -2.00
N LYS A 28 15.48 -4.65 -3.00
CA LYS A 28 14.52 -5.77 -3.11
C LYS A 28 14.54 -6.82 -1.97
N SER A 29 15.46 -6.70 -1.03
CA SER A 29 15.65 -7.62 0.12
C SER A 29 15.80 -6.85 1.44
N ASP A 30 15.36 -5.60 1.50
CA ASP A 30 15.55 -4.69 2.65
C ASP A 30 14.48 -4.92 3.73
N GLU A 31 14.60 -6.06 4.42
CA GLU A 31 13.67 -6.46 5.49
C GLU A 31 13.78 -5.54 6.71
N GLU A 32 14.97 -4.99 6.98
CA GLU A 32 15.22 -4.06 8.09
C GLU A 32 14.34 -2.81 7.96
N SER A 33 14.35 -2.16 6.79
CA SER A 33 13.54 -0.96 6.56
C SER A 33 12.06 -1.25 6.67
N LEU A 34 11.61 -2.43 6.19
CA LEU A 34 10.22 -2.84 6.35
C LEU A 34 9.83 -3.05 7.81
N GLN A 35 10.70 -3.64 8.63
CA GLN A 35 10.46 -3.80 10.06
C GLN A 35 10.33 -2.44 10.76
N GLN A 36 11.19 -1.47 10.43
CA GLN A 36 11.12 -0.11 10.96
C GLN A 36 9.81 0.60 10.55
N LEU A 37 9.37 0.40 9.30
CA LEU A 37 8.10 0.93 8.80
C LEU A 37 6.88 0.34 9.54
N ARG A 38 6.91 -0.97 9.81
CA ARG A 38 5.87 -1.65 10.62
C ARG A 38 5.80 -1.11 12.04
N GLN A 39 6.95 -0.88 12.68
CA GLN A 39 7.02 -0.29 14.03
C GLN A 39 6.53 1.17 14.03
N LEU A 40 6.76 1.90 12.94
CA LEU A 40 6.29 3.28 12.80
C LEU A 40 4.76 3.36 12.70
N GLY A 41 4.16 2.47 11.90
CA GLY A 41 2.72 2.36 11.75
C GLY A 41 2.02 3.60 11.20
N TYR A 42 0.69 3.57 11.18
CA TYR A 42 -0.15 4.71 10.82
C TYR A 42 -0.42 5.60 12.04
N PRO A 43 -0.45 6.95 11.94
CA PRO A 43 -0.45 7.77 10.71
C PRO A 43 0.93 8.07 10.12
N ALA A 44 2.03 7.76 10.81
CA ALA A 44 3.35 8.20 10.42
C ALA A 44 3.85 7.61 9.09
N VAL A 45 3.39 6.42 8.70
CA VAL A 45 3.68 5.80 7.40
C VAL A 45 2.83 6.33 6.24
N GLY A 46 1.77 7.11 6.52
CA GLY A 46 0.83 7.61 5.51
C GLY A 46 1.50 8.26 4.28
N PRO A 47 2.44 9.21 4.46
CA PRO A 47 3.15 9.84 3.35
C PRO A 47 4.01 8.89 2.51
N LEU A 48 4.31 7.68 3.01
CA LEU A 48 5.17 6.70 2.36
C LEU A 48 4.38 5.63 1.58
N ILE A 49 3.05 5.60 1.69
CA ILE A 49 2.20 4.61 1.00
C ILE A 49 2.47 4.57 -0.53
N PRO A 50 2.60 5.70 -1.25
CA PRO A 50 2.93 5.65 -2.68
C PRO A 50 4.26 4.93 -2.97
N HIS A 51 5.29 5.22 -2.18
CA HIS A 51 6.59 4.54 -2.30
C HIS A 51 6.48 3.05 -2.01
N LEU A 52 5.70 2.66 -1.00
CA LEU A 52 5.50 1.25 -0.67
C LEU A 52 4.79 0.48 -1.78
N LEU A 53 3.86 1.11 -2.50
CA LEU A 53 3.20 0.48 -3.64
C LEU A 53 4.17 0.20 -4.81
N GLU A 54 5.25 0.96 -4.96
CA GLU A 54 6.28 0.67 -5.97
C GLU A 54 6.99 -0.67 -5.68
N TRP A 55 7.09 -1.08 -4.40
CA TRP A 55 7.75 -2.34 -4.00
C TRP A 55 6.91 -3.60 -4.21
N ILE A 56 5.66 -3.44 -4.65
CA ILE A 56 4.81 -4.56 -5.03
C ILE A 56 4.64 -4.68 -6.55
N GLN A 57 5.26 -3.81 -7.35
CA GLN A 57 5.19 -3.88 -8.82
C GLN A 57 5.82 -5.16 -9.37
N ASP A 58 6.91 -5.63 -8.76
CA ASP A 58 7.59 -6.86 -9.16
C ASP A 58 7.37 -7.96 -8.11
N PRO A 59 6.51 -8.96 -8.37
CA PRO A 59 6.26 -10.06 -7.43
C PRO A 59 7.50 -10.95 -7.21
N ASN A 60 8.54 -10.85 -8.05
CA ASN A 60 9.79 -11.59 -7.86
C ASN A 60 10.70 -10.98 -6.78
N TRP A 61 10.41 -9.76 -6.31
CA TRP A 61 11.21 -9.15 -5.24
C TRP A 61 10.95 -9.85 -3.90
N PRO A 62 11.99 -10.30 -3.19
CA PRO A 62 11.83 -10.97 -1.90
C PRO A 62 10.96 -10.22 -0.88
N VAL A 63 11.03 -8.89 -0.85
CA VAL A 63 10.20 -8.06 0.06
C VAL A 63 8.75 -7.91 -0.37
N CYS A 64 8.39 -8.20 -1.63
CA CYS A 64 7.09 -7.86 -2.22
C CYS A 64 5.91 -8.38 -1.39
N LEU A 65 5.93 -9.66 -0.98
CA LEU A 65 4.88 -10.24 -0.15
C LEU A 65 4.75 -9.53 1.19
N GLN A 66 5.87 -9.29 1.87
CA GLN A 66 5.88 -8.67 3.19
C GLN A 66 5.40 -7.21 3.14
N VAL A 67 5.70 -6.49 2.05
CA VAL A 67 5.18 -5.14 1.79
C VAL A 67 3.69 -5.17 1.48
N THR A 68 3.24 -6.13 0.67
CA THR A 68 1.83 -6.34 0.34
C THR A 68 1.00 -6.56 1.59
N GLU A 69 1.44 -7.46 2.49
CA GLU A 69 0.80 -7.72 3.77
C GLU A 69 0.76 -6.48 4.67
N PHE A 70 1.86 -5.72 4.70
CA PHE A 70 1.91 -4.50 5.48
C PHE A 70 0.92 -3.46 4.95
N LEU A 71 0.90 -3.21 3.64
CA LEU A 71 -0.07 -2.30 3.02
C LEU A 71 -1.52 -2.75 3.24
N ALA A 72 -1.80 -4.05 3.13
CA ALA A 72 -3.12 -4.61 3.42
C ALA A 72 -3.56 -4.33 4.86
N SER A 73 -2.64 -4.43 5.83
CA SER A 73 -2.92 -4.15 7.24
C SER A 73 -3.18 -2.67 7.55
N LEU A 74 -2.77 -1.74 6.68
CA LEU A 74 -3.12 -0.33 6.84
C LEU A 74 -4.61 -0.09 6.63
N GLY A 75 -5.28 -0.88 5.78
CA GLY A 75 -6.71 -0.75 5.47
C GLY A 75 -7.03 0.53 4.70
N ARG A 76 -8.09 1.23 5.14
CA ARG A 76 -8.66 2.42 4.46
C ARG A 76 -7.64 3.50 4.02
N PRO A 77 -6.63 3.88 4.81
CA PRO A 77 -5.57 4.81 4.40
C PRO A 77 -4.82 4.47 3.10
N ALA A 78 -4.72 3.19 2.72
CA ALA A 78 -4.02 2.80 1.49
C ALA A 78 -4.87 2.98 0.22
N LEU A 79 -6.20 3.03 0.36
CA LEU A 79 -7.13 3.00 -0.77
C LEU A 79 -6.97 4.15 -1.77
N PRO A 80 -6.70 5.42 -1.36
CA PRO A 80 -6.53 6.50 -2.32
C PRO A 80 -5.39 6.24 -3.30
N GLU A 81 -4.28 5.68 -2.84
CA GLU A 81 -3.12 5.40 -3.70
C GLU A 81 -3.32 4.13 -4.52
N ILE A 82 -3.95 3.09 -3.96
CA ILE A 82 -4.34 1.89 -4.72
C ILE A 82 -5.29 2.27 -5.87
N ARG A 83 -6.28 3.13 -5.61
CA ARG A 83 -7.21 3.63 -6.64
C ARG A 83 -6.48 4.30 -7.80
N LYS A 84 -5.45 5.12 -7.51
CA LYS A 84 -4.66 5.77 -8.56
C LYS A 84 -3.97 4.74 -9.47
N VAL A 85 -3.43 3.66 -8.89
CA VAL A 85 -2.82 2.57 -9.67
C VAL A 85 -3.87 1.86 -10.52
N LEU A 86 -5.03 1.50 -9.95
CA LEU A 86 -6.12 0.84 -10.68
C LEU A 86 -6.65 1.66 -11.87
N LEU A 87 -6.61 2.99 -11.78
CA LEU A 87 -6.99 3.92 -12.85
C LEU A 87 -5.84 4.26 -13.81
N GLY A 88 -4.62 3.80 -13.52
CA GLY A 88 -3.43 4.03 -14.33
C GLY A 88 -3.34 3.12 -15.57
N SER A 89 -2.14 3.05 -16.15
CA SER A 89 -1.86 2.28 -17.36
C SER A 89 -0.87 1.13 -17.18
N ASP A 90 -0.38 0.90 -15.96
CA ASP A 90 0.54 -0.19 -15.65
C ASP A 90 -0.26 -1.43 -15.24
N ASP A 91 -0.51 -2.31 -16.20
CA ASP A 91 -1.43 -3.44 -16.00
C ASP A 91 -0.86 -4.50 -15.05
N ILE A 92 0.46 -4.70 -15.04
CA ILE A 92 1.13 -5.56 -14.06
C ILE A 92 0.97 -4.99 -12.65
N TRP A 93 1.14 -3.68 -12.48
CA TRP A 93 0.96 -3.04 -11.17
C TRP A 93 -0.50 -3.09 -10.70
N LYS A 94 -1.47 -2.98 -11.62
CA LYS A 94 -2.88 -3.21 -11.29
C LYS A 94 -3.10 -4.62 -10.75
N LEU A 95 -2.52 -5.63 -11.41
CA LEU A 95 -2.62 -7.02 -10.97
C LEU A 95 -2.08 -7.19 -9.54
N SER A 96 -0.91 -6.61 -9.23
CA SER A 96 -0.36 -6.58 -7.87
C SER A 96 -1.29 -5.89 -6.86
N CYS A 97 -1.95 -4.80 -7.25
CA CYS A 97 -2.93 -4.13 -6.40
C CYS A 97 -4.18 -4.97 -6.15
N LEU A 98 -4.65 -5.77 -7.11
CA LEU A 98 -5.76 -6.71 -6.89
C LEU A 98 -5.37 -7.80 -5.88
N TYR A 99 -4.15 -8.34 -5.96
CA TYR A 99 -3.62 -9.29 -4.97
C TYR A 99 -3.48 -8.69 -3.57
N LEU A 100 -3.12 -7.41 -3.48
CA LEU A 100 -3.12 -6.66 -2.22
C LEU A 100 -4.54 -6.55 -1.66
N LEU A 101 -5.52 -6.18 -2.49
CA LEU A 101 -6.91 -6.03 -2.05
C LEU A 101 -7.53 -7.35 -1.60
N ARG A 102 -7.14 -8.49 -2.22
CA ARG A 102 -7.54 -9.83 -1.76
C ARG A 102 -7.04 -10.18 -0.36
N ARG A 103 -5.93 -9.58 0.08
CA ARG A 103 -5.34 -9.77 1.42
C ARG A 103 -5.83 -8.76 2.45
N MET A 104 -6.50 -7.70 1.99
CA MET A 104 -7.07 -6.67 2.84
C MET A 104 -8.39 -7.15 3.44
N ASP A 105 -8.78 -6.59 4.59
CA ASP A 105 -10.13 -6.78 5.13
C ASP A 105 -11.18 -6.45 4.05
N PRO A 106 -12.10 -7.39 3.72
CA PRO A 106 -13.08 -7.22 2.65
C PRO A 106 -13.85 -5.90 2.72
N LYS A 107 -14.14 -5.38 3.93
CA LYS A 107 -14.90 -4.12 4.08
C LYS A 107 -14.17 -2.92 3.47
N PHE A 108 -12.84 -2.92 3.50
CA PHE A 108 -12.02 -1.85 2.90
C PHE A 108 -11.82 -2.10 1.41
N ALA A 109 -11.58 -3.35 0.99
CA ALA A 109 -11.45 -3.70 -0.42
C ALA A 109 -12.71 -3.34 -1.21
N MET A 110 -13.89 -3.51 -0.61
CA MET A 110 -15.19 -3.17 -1.20
C MET A 110 -15.37 -1.67 -1.47
N GLU A 111 -14.63 -0.78 -0.82
CA GLU A 111 -14.65 0.66 -1.16
C GLU A 111 -14.03 0.95 -2.56
N LEU A 112 -13.29 -0.02 -3.15
CA LEU A 112 -12.78 0.03 -4.52
C LEU A 112 -13.58 -0.83 -5.51
N ARG A 113 -14.77 -1.31 -5.11
CA ARG A 113 -15.65 -2.10 -5.97
C ARG A 113 -15.92 -1.44 -7.33
N PRO A 114 -16.13 -0.11 -7.47
CA PRO A 114 -16.35 0.51 -8.78
C PRO A 114 -15.17 0.28 -9.74
N GLU A 115 -13.94 0.47 -9.27
CA GLU A 115 -12.74 0.28 -10.07
C GLU A 115 -12.55 -1.19 -10.43
N ILE A 116 -12.69 -2.10 -9.45
CA ILE A 116 -12.58 -3.55 -9.66
C ILE A 116 -13.63 -4.04 -10.68
N SER A 117 -14.87 -3.56 -10.56
CA SER A 117 -15.97 -3.92 -11.47
C SER A 117 -15.72 -3.42 -12.88
N ARG A 118 -15.16 -2.22 -13.04
CA ARG A 118 -14.78 -1.71 -14.37
C ARG A 118 -13.72 -2.59 -15.02
N ILE A 119 -12.69 -3.05 -14.29
CA ILE A 119 -11.66 -3.95 -14.82
C ILE A 119 -12.31 -5.26 -15.28
N ALA A 120 -13.15 -5.84 -14.42
CA ALA A 120 -13.81 -7.10 -14.68
C ALA A 120 -14.77 -7.05 -15.88
N SER A 121 -15.57 -5.98 -16.01
CA SER A 121 -16.64 -5.92 -17.01
C SER A 121 -16.22 -5.27 -18.33
N SER A 122 -15.21 -4.40 -18.32
CA SER A 122 -14.76 -3.65 -19.50
C SER A 122 -13.25 -3.45 -19.46
N PRO A 123 -12.45 -4.53 -19.59
CA PRO A 123 -11.00 -4.42 -19.59
C PRO A 123 -10.48 -3.69 -20.83
N THR A 124 -9.37 -2.98 -20.66
CA THR A 124 -8.55 -2.55 -21.79
C THR A 124 -7.82 -3.76 -22.41
N PRO A 125 -7.28 -3.64 -23.64
CA PRO A 125 -6.51 -4.74 -24.24
C PRO A 125 -5.32 -5.19 -23.40
N GLY A 126 -4.62 -4.26 -22.73
CA GLY A 126 -3.49 -4.59 -21.86
C GLY A 126 -3.92 -5.33 -20.60
N GLU A 127 -5.00 -4.88 -19.96
CA GLU A 127 -5.60 -5.58 -18.80
C GLU A 127 -6.07 -7.00 -19.14
N ALA A 128 -6.59 -7.22 -20.35
CA ALA A 128 -6.96 -8.57 -20.80
C ALA A 128 -5.71 -9.42 -21.10
N SER A 129 -4.67 -8.83 -21.68
CA SER A 129 -3.42 -9.53 -22.00
C SER A 129 -2.66 -9.98 -20.74
N GLU A 130 -2.70 -9.17 -19.69
CA GLU A 130 -2.05 -9.45 -18.39
C GLU A 130 -3.00 -10.14 -17.39
N GLU A 131 -4.15 -10.66 -17.84
CA GLU A 131 -5.14 -11.40 -17.03
C GLU A 131 -5.71 -10.61 -15.82
N VAL A 132 -5.65 -9.28 -15.87
CA VAL A 132 -6.11 -8.39 -14.81
C VAL A 132 -7.63 -8.47 -14.63
N SER A 133 -8.39 -8.64 -15.73
CA SER A 133 -9.85 -8.79 -15.66
C SER A 133 -10.29 -10.07 -14.94
N GLU A 134 -9.55 -11.15 -15.13
CA GLU A 134 -9.80 -12.48 -14.60
C GLU A 134 -9.59 -12.45 -13.09
N GLU A 135 -8.48 -11.86 -12.65
CA GLU A 135 -8.19 -11.62 -11.25
C GLU A 135 -9.22 -10.69 -10.60
N ALA A 136 -9.66 -9.64 -11.31
CA ALA A 136 -10.72 -8.74 -10.82
C ALA A 136 -12.06 -9.45 -10.63
N ARG A 137 -12.47 -10.32 -11.56
CA ARG A 137 -13.66 -11.17 -11.40
C ARG A 137 -13.53 -12.10 -10.21
N GLY A 138 -12.37 -12.76 -10.06
CA GLY A 138 -12.08 -13.63 -8.92
C GLY A 138 -12.15 -12.88 -7.59
N LEU A 139 -11.63 -11.66 -7.54
CA LEU A 139 -11.73 -10.80 -6.37
C LEU A 139 -13.18 -10.43 -6.04
N LEU A 140 -14.01 -10.07 -7.02
CA LEU A 140 -15.42 -9.78 -6.78
C LEU A 140 -16.20 -10.99 -6.24
N LEU A 141 -15.91 -12.19 -6.74
CA LEU A 141 -16.50 -13.43 -6.21
C LEU A 141 -16.08 -13.67 -4.76
N HIS A 142 -14.79 -13.49 -4.46
CA HIS A 142 -14.27 -13.61 -3.09
C HIS A 142 -14.93 -12.62 -2.14
N LEU A 143 -15.07 -11.35 -2.54
CA LEU A 143 -15.69 -10.30 -1.72
C LEU A 143 -17.20 -10.51 -1.57
N GLY A 144 -17.90 -11.02 -2.59
CA GLY A 144 -19.32 -11.33 -2.53
C GLY A 144 -19.66 -12.53 -1.64
N GLY A 145 -18.74 -13.50 -1.50
CA GLY A 145 -18.88 -14.61 -0.57
C GLY A 145 -18.69 -14.22 0.91
N ALA A 146 -18.05 -13.07 1.18
CA ALA A 146 -17.84 -12.55 2.52
C ALA A 146 -19.07 -11.82 3.11
N GLU A 147 -20.13 -11.61 2.33
CA GLU A 147 -21.40 -11.01 2.78
C GLU A 147 -22.47 -12.06 3.18
N ALA A 148 -22.17 -13.36 3.17
CA ALA A 148 -23.10 -14.37 3.64
C ALA A 148 -23.21 -14.36 5.19
N PRO A 149 -24.42 -14.33 5.76
CA PRO A 149 -24.66 -14.20 7.20
C PRO A 149 -24.22 -15.41 8.03
#